data_AF-A0A819LGU2-F1
#
_entry.id   AF-A0A819LGU2-F1
#
_cell.length_a   1.000
_cell.length_b   1.000
_cell.length_c   1.000
_cell.angle_alpha   90.00
_cell.angle_beta   90.00
_cell.angle_gamma   90.00
#
_symmetry.space_group_name_H-M   'P 1'
#
loop_
_entity.id
_entity.type
_entity.pdbx_description
1 polymer ?
#
loop_
_entity_poly.entity_id
_entity_poly.type
_entity_poly.pdbx_seq_one_letter_code
_entity_poly.pdbx_strand_id
1 'polypeptide(L)'
;MPTKSVDLRSDIHNYDDLMNDLMTKNTLKDWWFTNSSHEEFITVIMRAANKRANVSAKDNTNFIIYDRGGLMLEAVCIATIACKEKCNLTEADTIYNSIIEKCKISIPHENIRILLKHGHSLEDSIQISLMREHEYDQIYEEYQKLLQKQLQIQELNNKYTDIINVTDKSVIQVQNEIRAIVKQHCLSTFTETIASFNSMFEHVNVIIAFDGMSESEKSTLAEGTCRRLESIGMKCTRVKIAYLMELASDALGYDVYQLSDEKQADELVKQLDHYLRQHYWFAAVTIESLHRLVATSYLKLILGDLLQVVYIDTRLERSCVDTEALHSVDKIKFETTTLVLNNDDFTFDESIHRIYEMLKQKNEKIKLQEFMTNRYSGKINLYSNQFVLCAGSILIKKSTREVCLIHHLGQWGLPKGRKNINEALSISAVRETFEETGYHCSLMPLMMETRATPLTTTNEHLQDVARKISNISEPFSISLRQIGGTPTNRKIIFWYVTQMDEAFPRQENTQMVNENFEVKLVSLEEANSLLTHDDDKDLVRKAFELFIH
;
A
#
# COMPACT_ATOMS: atom_id res chain seq x y z
N MET A 1 14.54 15.37 6.45
CA MET A 1 14.28 16.45 7.44
C MET A 1 14.15 15.82 8.82
N PRO A 2 14.67 16.45 9.89
CA PRO A 2 15.33 15.73 10.97
C PRO A 2 14.34 14.88 11.77
N THR A 3 14.69 13.61 11.87
CA THR A 3 14.17 12.53 12.72
C THR A 3 14.34 12.83 14.22
N LYS A 4 13.97 14.04 14.66
CA LYS A 4 14.04 14.49 16.05
C LYS A 4 12.64 14.67 16.65
N SER A 5 11.73 13.73 16.42
CA SER A 5 10.44 13.69 17.10
C SER A 5 10.35 12.60 18.17
N VAL A 6 11.32 11.67 18.23
CA VAL A 6 11.30 10.50 19.11
C VAL A 6 12.63 10.36 19.86
N ASP A 7 12.57 10.23 21.18
CA ASP A 7 13.70 9.93 22.07
C ASP A 7 13.56 8.48 22.58
N LEU A 8 14.37 7.57 22.05
CA LEU A 8 14.45 6.19 22.53
C LEU A 8 15.37 6.14 23.76
N ARG A 9 14.81 5.75 24.91
CA ARG A 9 15.54 5.55 26.16
C ARG A 9 15.80 4.07 26.35
N SER A 10 17.08 3.72 26.24
CA SER A 10 17.59 2.34 26.31
C SER A 10 17.48 1.74 27.73
N ASP A 11 18.07 0.56 27.92
CA ASP A 11 18.02 -0.20 29.16
C ASP A 11 18.43 0.62 30.40
N ILE A 12 17.84 0.25 31.55
CA ILE A 12 18.01 0.94 32.83
C ILE A 12 19.44 0.85 33.38
N HIS A 13 20.26 -0.07 32.88
CA HIS A 13 21.66 -0.26 33.28
C HIS A 13 22.50 1.03 33.20
N ASN A 14 22.19 1.92 32.26
CA ASN A 14 22.91 3.18 32.07
C ASN A 14 22.53 4.26 33.09
N TYR A 15 21.53 4.00 33.91
CA TYR A 15 20.94 4.98 34.82
C TYR A 15 21.26 4.71 36.29
N ASP A 16 22.03 3.67 36.60
CA ASP A 16 22.46 3.34 37.95
C ASP A 16 23.93 2.87 37.98
N ASP A 17 24.70 3.42 38.92
CA ASP A 17 26.16 3.21 38.97
C ASP A 17 26.51 1.77 39.39
N LEU A 18 25.70 1.15 40.27
CA LEU A 18 25.90 -0.23 40.70
C LEU A 18 25.62 -1.19 39.54
N MET A 19 24.52 -1.00 38.79
CA MET A 19 24.23 -1.83 37.62
C MET A 19 25.33 -1.75 36.56
N ASN A 20 25.87 -0.54 36.33
CA ASN A 20 26.96 -0.33 35.38
C ASN A 20 28.26 -1.04 35.82
N ASP A 21 28.60 -0.94 37.10
CA ASP A 21 29.75 -1.64 37.67
C ASP A 21 29.60 -3.18 37.57
N LEU A 22 28.41 -3.71 37.89
CA LEU A 22 28.10 -5.15 37.78
C LEU A 22 28.16 -5.67 36.34
N MET A 23 27.69 -4.88 35.36
CA MET A 23 27.83 -5.20 33.93
C MET A 23 29.30 -5.25 33.52
N THR A 24 30.08 -4.24 33.90
CA THR A 24 31.50 -4.14 33.54
C THR A 24 32.32 -5.29 34.13
N LYS A 25 31.94 -5.77 35.32
CA LYS A 25 32.58 -6.90 36.01
C LYS A 25 32.02 -8.28 35.62
N ASN A 26 31.01 -8.33 34.77
CA ASN A 26 30.30 -9.55 34.37
C ASN A 26 29.73 -10.36 35.58
N THR A 27 29.33 -9.67 36.64
CA THR A 27 28.74 -10.26 37.87
C THR A 27 27.25 -9.94 38.03
N LEU A 28 26.64 -9.31 37.01
CA LEU A 28 25.24 -8.92 37.04
C LEU A 28 24.30 -10.10 37.29
N LYS A 29 24.54 -11.26 36.66
CA LYS A 29 23.70 -12.46 36.82
C LYS A 29 23.70 -12.96 38.27
N ASP A 30 24.87 -13.07 38.88
CA ASP A 30 25.00 -13.53 40.27
C ASP A 30 24.37 -12.54 41.25
N TRP A 31 24.54 -11.23 41.01
CA TRP A 31 23.83 -10.20 41.77
C TRP A 31 22.32 -10.32 41.60
N TRP A 32 21.85 -10.51 40.38
CA TRP A 32 20.43 -10.57 40.03
C TRP A 32 19.71 -11.69 40.76
N PHE A 33 20.25 -12.90 40.72
CA PHE A 33 19.57 -14.10 41.22
C PHE A 33 20.03 -14.54 42.62
N THR A 34 21.22 -14.15 43.08
CA THR A 34 21.81 -14.74 44.30
C THR A 34 22.23 -13.70 45.33
N ASN A 35 23.02 -12.70 44.94
CA ASN A 35 23.74 -11.87 45.92
C ASN A 35 22.97 -10.63 46.40
N SER A 36 21.94 -10.19 45.67
CA SER A 36 21.13 -9.02 46.08
C SER A 36 19.99 -9.40 47.02
N SER A 37 19.80 -8.58 48.06
CA SER A 37 18.56 -8.60 48.84
C SER A 37 17.37 -8.09 48.02
N HIS A 38 16.14 -8.45 48.38
CA HIS A 38 14.95 -7.95 47.68
C HIS A 38 14.83 -6.43 47.72
N GLU A 39 15.15 -5.83 48.88
CA GLU A 39 15.11 -4.38 49.05
C GLU A 39 16.13 -3.66 48.15
N GLU A 40 17.36 -4.17 48.11
CA GLU A 40 18.40 -3.65 47.21
C GLU A 40 18.00 -3.81 45.74
N PHE A 41 17.60 -5.01 45.34
CA PHE A 41 17.23 -5.31 43.96
C PHE A 41 16.10 -4.41 43.44
N ILE A 42 14.98 -4.34 44.17
CA ILE A 42 13.84 -3.50 43.80
C ILE A 42 14.24 -2.02 43.77
N THR A 43 15.01 -1.57 44.78
CA THR A 43 15.42 -0.17 44.88
C THR A 43 16.29 0.23 43.70
N VAL A 44 17.27 -0.59 43.33
CA VAL A 44 18.18 -0.34 42.20
C VAL A 44 17.39 -0.30 40.89
N ILE A 45 16.59 -1.32 40.61
CA ILE A 45 15.82 -1.42 39.35
C ILE A 45 14.83 -0.25 39.21
N MET A 46 14.04 0.02 40.24
CA MET A 46 12.97 1.03 40.16
C MET A 46 13.50 2.45 40.25
N ARG A 47 14.60 2.71 40.99
CA ARG A 47 15.25 4.04 40.97
C ARG A 47 15.95 4.31 39.64
N ALA A 48 16.60 3.31 39.04
CA ALA A 48 17.15 3.42 37.69
C ALA A 48 16.05 3.76 36.68
N ALA A 49 14.90 3.07 36.76
CA ALA A 49 13.74 3.35 35.92
C ALA A 49 13.19 4.78 36.09
N ASN A 50 13.07 5.26 37.34
CA ASN A 50 12.63 6.63 37.61
C ASN A 50 13.67 7.68 37.17
N LYS A 51 14.97 7.42 37.37
CA LYS A 51 16.04 8.29 36.87
C LYS A 51 16.01 8.38 35.35
N ARG A 52 15.81 7.25 34.67
CA ARG A 52 15.60 7.18 33.21
C ARG A 52 14.38 7.99 32.78
N ALA A 53 13.26 7.92 33.50
CA ALA A 53 12.05 8.68 33.18
C ALA A 53 12.21 10.19 33.41
N ASN A 54 13.00 10.59 34.41
CA ASN A 54 13.21 11.98 34.79
C ASN A 54 14.33 12.70 34.02
N VAL A 55 15.03 12.02 33.10
CA VAL A 55 15.97 12.71 32.20
C VAL A 55 15.20 13.69 31.33
N SER A 56 15.70 14.93 31.24
CA SER A 56 15.12 15.96 30.38
C SER A 56 15.09 15.46 28.93
N ALA A 57 13.94 15.64 28.27
CA ALA A 57 13.82 15.35 26.85
C ALA A 57 14.79 16.24 26.05
N LYS A 58 15.30 15.72 24.94
CA LYS A 58 16.10 16.52 23.99
C LYS A 58 15.22 17.58 23.34
N ASP A 59 15.81 18.70 22.92
CA ASP A 59 15.08 19.76 22.22
C ASP A 59 14.30 19.20 21.01
N ASN A 60 13.06 19.65 20.85
CA ASN A 60 12.08 19.24 19.81
C ASN A 60 11.56 17.78 19.90
N THR A 61 11.77 17.08 21.01
CA THR A 61 11.21 15.72 21.21
C THR A 61 9.69 15.76 21.44
N ASN A 62 8.94 14.99 20.64
CA ASN A 62 7.49 14.83 20.78
C ASN A 62 7.11 13.54 21.51
N PHE A 63 7.92 12.48 21.38
CA PHE A 63 7.67 11.16 21.95
C PHE A 63 8.91 10.65 22.68
N ILE A 64 8.69 10.02 23.83
CA ILE A 64 9.71 9.26 24.54
C ILE A 64 9.30 7.80 24.50
N ILE A 65 10.17 6.93 23.98
CA ILE A 65 9.94 5.48 23.94
C ILE A 65 10.89 4.85 24.94
N TYR A 66 10.34 4.02 25.84
CA TYR A 66 11.14 3.26 26.79
C TYR A 66 11.36 1.84 26.25
N ASP A 67 12.62 1.45 26.12
CA ASP A 67 12.96 0.03 25.99
C ASP A 67 12.67 -0.66 27.33
N ARG A 68 11.56 -1.41 27.39
CA ARG A 68 10.92 -1.96 28.60
C ARG A 68 10.35 -0.89 29.55
N GLY A 69 9.02 -0.81 29.64
CA GLY A 69 8.33 0.13 30.53
C GLY A 69 8.33 -0.27 32.01
N GLY A 70 7.80 0.60 32.87
CA GLY A 70 7.73 0.42 34.31
C GLY A 70 6.99 -0.87 34.73
N LEU A 71 5.94 -1.26 34.01
CA LEU A 71 5.22 -2.52 34.27
C LEU A 71 6.05 -3.77 33.95
N MET A 72 6.90 -3.71 32.92
CA MET A 72 7.81 -4.82 32.62
C MET A 72 8.84 -4.97 33.76
N LEU A 73 9.35 -3.86 34.28
CA LEU A 73 10.29 -3.86 35.40
C LEU A 73 9.63 -4.30 36.72
N GLU A 74 8.36 -3.95 36.94
CA GLU A 74 7.55 -4.51 38.03
C GLU A 74 7.44 -6.03 37.90
N ALA A 75 7.10 -6.56 36.72
CA ALA A 75 7.01 -8.00 36.47
C ALA A 75 8.34 -8.71 36.71
N VAL A 76 9.44 -8.12 36.25
CA VAL A 76 10.81 -8.59 36.49
C VAL A 76 11.12 -8.69 37.98
N CYS A 77 10.75 -7.68 38.77
CA CYS A 77 10.96 -7.68 40.23
C CYS A 77 10.20 -8.82 40.90
N ILE A 78 8.90 -8.94 40.60
CA ILE A 78 8.04 -9.95 41.20
C ILE A 78 8.50 -11.36 40.81
N ALA A 79 8.80 -11.60 39.53
CA ALA A 79 9.29 -12.88 39.06
C ALA A 79 10.65 -13.26 39.67
N THR A 80 11.54 -12.28 39.87
CA THR A 80 12.84 -12.49 40.51
C THR A 80 12.68 -12.87 41.99
N ILE A 81 11.78 -12.20 42.73
CA ILE A 81 11.47 -12.54 44.12
C ILE A 81 10.89 -13.96 44.21
N ALA A 82 9.92 -14.28 43.36
CA ALA A 82 9.31 -15.60 43.32
C ALA A 82 10.36 -16.71 43.04
N CYS A 83 11.30 -16.43 42.14
CA CYS A 83 12.40 -17.35 41.82
C CYS A 83 13.37 -17.53 43.00
N LYS A 84 13.78 -16.43 43.66
CA LYS A 84 14.69 -16.46 44.82
C LYS A 84 14.10 -17.18 46.03
N GLU A 85 12.84 -16.88 46.36
CA GLU A 85 12.15 -17.43 47.53
C GLU A 85 11.47 -18.78 47.26
N LYS A 86 11.44 -19.22 46.00
CA LYS A 86 10.69 -20.41 45.55
C LYS A 86 9.22 -20.36 46.01
N CYS A 87 8.63 -19.18 45.90
CA CYS A 87 7.28 -18.87 46.37
C CYS A 87 6.34 -18.61 45.18
N ASN A 88 5.03 -18.48 45.43
CA ASN A 88 4.09 -18.17 44.36
C ASN A 88 4.07 -16.66 44.04
N LEU A 89 3.52 -16.28 42.88
CA LEU A 89 3.52 -14.88 42.42
C LEU A 89 2.71 -13.94 43.33
N THR A 90 1.71 -14.44 44.07
CA THR A 90 0.93 -13.63 45.01
C THR A 90 1.74 -13.28 46.26
N GLU A 91 2.52 -14.22 46.77
CA GLU A 91 3.45 -14.00 47.89
C GLU A 91 4.56 -13.02 47.47
N ALA A 92 5.14 -13.23 46.28
CA ALA A 92 6.16 -12.34 45.73
C ALA A 92 5.65 -10.92 45.49
N ASP A 93 4.42 -10.75 44.98
CA ASP A 93 3.76 -9.46 44.81
C ASP A 93 3.54 -8.75 46.15
N THR A 94 3.19 -9.50 47.21
CA THR A 94 3.05 -8.95 48.57
C THR A 94 4.39 -8.40 49.10
N ILE A 95 5.48 -9.14 48.90
CA ILE A 95 6.84 -8.71 49.28
C ILE A 95 7.23 -7.46 48.47
N TYR A 96 7.00 -7.47 47.16
CA TYR A 96 7.27 -6.34 46.28
C TYR A 96 6.55 -5.07 46.76
N ASN A 97 5.23 -5.15 46.98
CA ASN A 97 4.41 -4.01 47.41
C ASN A 97 4.85 -3.47 48.78
N SER A 98 5.21 -4.34 49.72
CA SER A 98 5.73 -3.91 51.04
C SER A 98 7.03 -3.11 50.92
N ILE A 99 7.95 -3.52 50.04
CA ILE A 99 9.22 -2.82 49.81
C ILE A 99 8.97 -1.49 49.08
N ILE A 100 8.12 -1.48 48.06
CA ILE A 100 7.75 -0.27 47.31
C ILE A 100 7.16 0.80 48.24
N GLU A 101 6.26 0.40 49.15
CA GLU A 101 5.66 1.29 50.16
C GLU A 101 6.70 1.77 51.17
N LYS A 102 7.52 0.86 51.72
CA LYS A 102 8.59 1.17 52.68
C LYS A 102 9.59 2.17 52.10
N CYS A 103 10.04 1.95 50.87
CA CYS A 103 11.05 2.75 50.19
C CYS A 103 10.45 3.98 49.49
N LYS A 104 9.11 4.14 49.47
CA LYS A 104 8.36 5.22 48.82
C LYS A 104 8.73 5.39 47.35
N ILE A 105 8.80 4.27 46.63
CA ILE A 105 9.13 4.25 45.20
C ILE A 105 7.83 4.19 44.40
N SER A 106 7.76 4.87 43.25
CA SER A 106 6.63 4.76 42.33
C SER A 106 7.06 4.10 41.02
N ILE A 107 6.12 3.42 40.36
CA ILE A 107 6.32 2.98 38.98
C ILE A 107 6.33 4.24 38.08
N PRO A 108 7.26 4.38 37.13
CA PRO A 108 7.27 5.50 36.20
C PRO A 108 5.91 5.68 35.50
N HIS A 109 5.48 6.94 35.41
CA HIS A 109 4.25 7.29 34.70
C HIS A 109 4.48 7.22 33.19
N GLU A 110 3.59 6.52 32.48
CA GLU A 110 3.64 6.32 31.03
C GLU A 110 2.25 6.58 30.47
N ASN A 111 2.16 7.42 29.43
CA ASN A 111 0.87 7.77 28.83
C ASN A 111 0.27 6.60 28.03
N ILE A 112 1.13 5.77 27.44
CA ILE A 112 0.75 4.62 26.62
C ILE A 112 1.64 3.44 27.04
N ARG A 113 1.01 2.30 27.31
CA ARG A 113 1.68 1.06 27.72
C ARG A 113 1.29 -0.06 26.77
N ILE A 114 2.22 -0.52 25.95
CA ILE A 114 1.99 -1.58 24.97
C ILE A 114 2.77 -2.82 25.39
N LEU A 115 2.06 -3.94 25.58
CA LEU A 115 2.72 -5.24 25.75
C LEU A 115 2.89 -5.91 24.39
N LEU A 116 4.13 -6.21 24.01
CA LEU A 116 4.42 -7.08 22.86
C LEU A 116 4.48 -8.53 23.35
N LYS A 117 3.48 -9.32 22.95
CA LYS A 117 3.32 -10.72 23.39
C LYS A 117 3.74 -11.68 22.28
N HIS A 118 4.60 -12.63 22.63
CA HIS A 118 5.03 -13.70 21.74
C HIS A 118 4.33 -15.01 22.12
N GLY A 119 4.18 -15.94 21.18
CA GLY A 119 3.53 -17.23 21.38
C GLY A 119 2.00 -17.17 21.29
N HIS A 120 1.36 -18.29 20.94
CA HIS A 120 -0.11 -18.41 20.94
C HIS A 120 -0.67 -18.81 22.31
N SER A 121 0.18 -19.42 23.14
CA SER A 121 -0.10 -19.81 24.50
C SER A 121 1.02 -19.36 25.44
N LEU A 122 0.77 -19.43 26.75
CA LEU A 122 1.78 -19.16 27.77
C LEU A 122 3.02 -20.06 27.60
N GLU A 123 2.80 -21.33 27.27
CA GLU A 123 3.89 -22.29 27.05
C GLU A 123 4.73 -21.88 25.83
N ASP A 124 4.09 -21.47 24.74
CA ASP A 124 4.80 -20.96 23.56
C ASP A 124 5.62 -19.71 23.89
N SER A 125 5.06 -18.78 24.68
CA SER A 125 5.77 -17.57 25.12
C SER A 125 7.05 -17.92 25.88
N ILE A 126 6.98 -18.92 26.78
CA ILE A 126 8.11 -19.42 27.55
C ILE A 126 9.16 -20.02 26.63
N GLN A 127 8.76 -20.93 25.73
CA GLN A 127 9.68 -21.59 24.80
C GLN A 127 10.38 -20.57 23.90
N ILE A 128 9.65 -19.59 23.35
CA ILE A 128 10.23 -18.53 22.52
C ILE A 128 11.24 -17.69 23.30
N SER A 129 10.97 -17.36 24.57
CA SER A 129 11.91 -16.65 25.44
C SER A 129 13.19 -17.45 25.68
N LEU A 130 13.08 -18.76 25.90
CA LEU A 130 14.23 -19.64 26.16
C LEU A 130 15.08 -19.85 24.91
N MET A 131 14.47 -19.96 23.73
CA MET A 131 15.19 -20.13 22.45
C MET A 131 16.07 -18.94 22.07
N ARG A 132 15.88 -17.77 22.69
CA ARG A 132 16.72 -16.58 22.45
C ARG A 132 18.08 -16.68 23.12
N GLU A 133 18.21 -17.51 24.15
CA GLU A 133 19.47 -17.75 24.83
C GLU A 133 20.11 -19.03 24.29
N HIS A 134 21.40 -18.96 23.97
CA HIS A 134 22.12 -20.12 23.43
C HIS A 134 22.35 -21.20 24.50
N GLU A 135 22.63 -20.76 25.74
CA GLU A 135 22.80 -21.60 26.91
C GLU A 135 22.11 -20.93 28.11
N TYR A 136 21.34 -21.69 28.87
CA TYR A 136 20.69 -21.22 30.09
C TYR A 136 20.71 -22.30 31.18
N ASP A 137 20.63 -21.86 32.44
CA ASP A 137 20.54 -22.75 33.59
C ASP A 137 19.09 -22.90 34.07
N GLN A 138 18.88 -23.80 35.02
CA GLN A 138 17.56 -24.11 35.58
C GLN A 138 16.93 -22.89 36.29
N ILE A 139 17.75 -22.00 36.85
CA ILE A 139 17.27 -20.78 37.53
C ILE A 139 16.66 -19.84 36.49
N TYR A 140 17.36 -19.63 35.38
CA TYR A 140 16.85 -18.80 34.28
C TYR A 140 15.57 -19.37 33.67
N GLU A 141 15.50 -20.70 33.52
CA GLU A 141 14.29 -21.36 33.02
C GLU A 141 13.08 -21.14 33.95
N GLU A 142 13.26 -21.32 35.25
CA GLU A 142 12.22 -21.08 36.25
C GLU A 142 11.80 -19.60 36.29
N TYR A 143 12.77 -18.70 36.23
CA TYR A 143 12.52 -17.26 36.14
C TYR A 143 11.69 -16.88 34.90
N GLN A 144 12.02 -17.40 33.71
CA GLN A 144 11.24 -17.11 32.50
C GLN A 144 9.79 -17.61 32.61
N LYS A 145 9.58 -18.79 33.22
CA LYS A 145 8.23 -19.30 33.51
C LYS A 145 7.44 -18.37 34.43
N LEU A 146 8.08 -17.87 35.49
CA LEU A 146 7.46 -16.94 36.44
C LEU A 146 7.20 -15.56 35.81
N LEU A 147 8.12 -15.05 35.01
CA LEU A 147 7.98 -13.77 34.31
C LEU A 147 6.79 -13.80 33.34
N GLN A 148 6.69 -14.83 32.49
CA GLN A 148 5.58 -14.94 31.54
C GLN A 148 4.23 -15.09 32.24
N LYS A 149 4.17 -15.85 33.35
CA LYS A 149 2.97 -15.92 34.19
C LYS A 149 2.60 -14.57 34.79
N GLN A 150 3.59 -13.79 35.25
CA GLN A 150 3.35 -12.47 35.80
C GLN A 150 2.85 -11.47 34.75
N LEU A 151 3.40 -11.51 33.53
CA LEU A 151 2.90 -10.70 32.41
C LEU A 151 1.44 -11.07 32.07
N GLN A 152 1.08 -12.35 32.11
CA GLN A 152 -0.31 -12.79 31.93
C GLN A 152 -1.23 -12.27 33.04
N ILE A 153 -0.76 -12.23 34.30
CA ILE A 153 -1.52 -11.62 35.41
C ILE A 153 -1.71 -10.11 35.17
N GLN A 154 -0.68 -9.39 34.72
CA GLN A 154 -0.79 -7.96 34.39
C GLN A 154 -1.75 -7.71 33.21
N GLU A 155 -1.76 -8.59 32.20
CA GLU A 155 -2.72 -8.61 31.09
C GLU A 155 -4.15 -8.79 31.59
N LEU A 156 -4.42 -9.83 32.40
CA LEU A 156 -5.77 -10.10 32.95
C LEU A 156 -6.29 -8.98 33.84
N ASN A 157 -5.38 -8.24 34.49
CA ASN A 157 -5.70 -7.08 35.30
C ASN A 157 -5.80 -5.77 34.50
N ASN A 158 -5.74 -5.82 33.16
CA ASN A 158 -5.83 -4.66 32.26
C ASN A 158 -4.83 -3.54 32.60
N LYS A 159 -3.59 -3.89 32.97
CA LYS A 159 -2.57 -2.89 33.31
C LYS A 159 -2.01 -2.15 32.07
N TYR A 160 -2.18 -2.70 30.88
CA TYR A 160 -1.68 -2.15 29.62
C TYR A 160 -2.76 -1.35 28.88
N THR A 161 -2.32 -0.35 28.11
CA THR A 161 -3.19 0.38 27.17
C THR A 161 -3.65 -0.57 26.07
N ASP A 162 -2.72 -1.32 25.50
CA ASP A 162 -2.96 -2.28 24.43
C ASP A 162 -1.97 -3.44 24.48
N ILE A 163 -2.34 -4.54 23.83
CA ILE A 163 -1.53 -5.75 23.72
C ILE A 163 -1.44 -6.15 22.26
N ILE A 164 -0.22 -6.33 21.77
CA ILE A 164 0.06 -6.75 20.39
C ILE A 164 0.66 -8.16 20.44
N ASN A 165 -0.07 -9.14 19.91
CA ASN A 165 0.49 -10.46 19.62
C ASN A 165 1.37 -10.38 18.37
N VAL A 166 2.65 -10.71 18.48
CA VAL A 166 3.63 -10.50 17.39
C VAL A 166 4.09 -11.78 16.69
N THR A 167 3.67 -12.97 17.15
CA THR A 167 4.18 -14.28 16.71
C THR A 167 4.20 -14.48 15.19
N ASP A 168 3.13 -14.09 14.50
CA ASP A 168 2.99 -14.28 13.05
C ASP A 168 3.04 -12.96 12.28
N LYS A 169 3.52 -11.90 12.93
CA LYS A 169 3.53 -10.56 12.36
C LYS A 169 4.93 -10.17 11.93
N SER A 170 5.03 -9.59 10.74
CA SER A 170 6.24 -8.91 10.32
C SER A 170 6.46 -7.63 11.11
N VAL A 171 7.70 -7.12 11.09
CA VAL A 171 8.04 -5.89 11.81
C VAL A 171 7.12 -4.74 11.41
N ILE A 172 6.81 -4.60 10.11
CA ILE A 172 5.95 -3.52 9.63
C ILE A 172 4.51 -3.63 10.13
N GLN A 173 3.97 -4.85 10.27
CA GLN A 173 2.64 -5.07 10.84
C GLN A 173 2.60 -4.66 12.32
N VAL A 174 3.59 -5.09 13.10
CA VAL A 174 3.72 -4.68 14.51
C VAL A 174 3.87 -3.17 14.63
N GLN A 175 4.75 -2.56 13.84
CA GLN A 175 4.92 -1.11 13.88
C GLN A 175 3.66 -0.35 13.46
N ASN A 176 2.89 -0.86 12.49
CA ASN A 176 1.64 -0.24 12.07
C ASN A 176 0.55 -0.31 13.15
N GLU A 177 0.49 -1.39 13.93
CA GLU A 177 -0.39 -1.47 15.10
C GLU A 177 0.04 -0.49 16.21
N ILE A 178 1.34 -0.40 16.50
CA ILE A 178 1.86 0.62 17.43
C ILE A 178 1.49 2.03 16.95
N ARG A 179 1.67 2.33 15.66
CA ARG A 179 1.30 3.63 15.07
C ARG A 179 -0.20 3.91 15.22
N ALA A 180 -1.06 2.91 15.00
CA ALA A 180 -2.50 3.05 15.16
C ALA A 180 -2.89 3.35 16.62
N ILE A 181 -2.30 2.64 17.58
CA ILE A 181 -2.51 2.88 19.03
C ILE A 181 -2.07 4.31 19.39
N VAL A 182 -0.85 4.70 19.01
CA VAL A 182 -0.33 6.06 19.28
C VAL A 182 -1.24 7.11 18.65
N LYS A 183 -1.66 6.92 17.40
CA LYS A 183 -2.59 7.82 16.73
C LYS A 183 -3.90 7.94 17.50
N GLN A 184 -4.52 6.82 17.86
CA GLN A 184 -5.77 6.79 18.62
C GLN A 184 -5.66 7.55 19.95
N HIS A 185 -4.57 7.36 20.69
CA HIS A 185 -4.35 7.99 22.00
C HIS A 185 -3.88 9.45 21.92
N CYS A 186 -3.29 9.88 20.81
CA CYS A 186 -2.80 11.25 20.63
C CYS A 186 -3.73 12.17 19.82
N LEU A 187 -4.83 11.66 19.26
CA LEU A 187 -5.80 12.40 18.43
C LEU A 187 -6.39 13.66 19.11
N SER A 188 -6.45 13.69 20.44
CA SER A 188 -6.98 14.85 21.19
C SER A 188 -6.00 16.01 21.35
N THR A 189 -4.70 15.79 21.09
CA THR A 189 -3.65 16.68 21.63
C THR A 189 -2.76 17.32 20.57
N PHE A 190 -2.62 16.72 19.37
CA PHE A 190 -1.69 17.24 18.35
C PHE A 190 -2.19 17.00 16.91
N THR A 191 -2.67 18.02 16.21
CA THR A 191 -3.19 17.90 14.83
C THR A 191 -2.10 17.74 13.76
N GLU A 192 -0.93 18.38 13.91
CA GLU A 192 0.15 18.32 12.90
C GLU A 192 1.05 17.09 13.03
N THR A 193 1.19 16.50 14.23
CA THR A 193 2.07 15.35 14.50
C THR A 193 1.48 14.00 14.03
N ILE A 194 0.19 13.96 13.68
CA ILE A 194 -0.54 12.72 13.34
C ILE A 194 -0.09 12.14 11.98
N ALA A 195 0.31 12.97 11.01
CA ALA A 195 0.69 12.48 9.68
C ALA A 195 1.91 11.54 9.73
N SER A 196 2.83 11.78 10.65
CA SER A 196 4.04 10.98 10.90
C SER A 196 3.76 9.57 11.43
N PHE A 197 2.55 9.34 11.95
CA PHE A 197 2.09 8.05 12.49
C PHE A 197 1.08 7.36 11.56
N ASN A 198 1.00 7.77 10.29
CA ASN A 198 0.24 6.98 9.32
C ASN A 198 0.92 5.63 9.09
N SER A 199 0.11 4.59 8.94
CA SER A 199 0.60 3.24 8.65
C SER A 199 1.50 3.26 7.41
N MET A 200 2.58 2.51 7.47
CA MET A 200 3.48 2.30 6.34
C MET A 200 2.81 1.35 5.35
N PHE A 201 2.98 1.66 4.06
CA PHE A 201 2.44 0.87 2.95
C PHE A 201 0.92 0.64 2.98
N GLU A 202 0.14 1.56 3.57
CA GLU A 202 -1.30 1.39 3.81
C GLU A 202 -2.10 1.06 2.53
N HIS A 203 -1.72 1.65 1.40
CA HIS A 203 -2.37 1.50 0.09
C HIS A 203 -1.70 0.45 -0.82
N VAL A 204 -0.60 -0.15 -0.37
CA VAL A 204 0.19 -1.09 -1.16
C VAL A 204 -0.27 -2.51 -0.84
N ASN A 205 -0.62 -3.25 -1.89
CA ASN A 205 -1.10 -4.63 -1.77
C ASN A 205 0.03 -5.63 -1.87
N VAL A 206 1.06 -5.35 -2.67
CA VAL A 206 2.20 -6.26 -2.85
C VAL A 206 3.45 -5.53 -3.33
N ILE A 207 4.61 -5.99 -2.85
CA ILE A 207 5.94 -5.62 -3.30
C ILE A 207 6.59 -6.89 -3.85
N ILE A 208 7.06 -6.84 -5.09
CA ILE A 208 7.62 -7.99 -5.79
C ILE A 208 9.08 -7.69 -6.09
N ALA A 209 10.00 -8.36 -5.42
CA ALA A 209 11.42 -8.19 -5.67
C ALA A 209 11.94 -9.29 -6.59
N PHE A 210 12.66 -8.88 -7.63
CA PHE A 210 13.30 -9.78 -8.58
C PHE A 210 14.78 -9.93 -8.25
N ASP A 211 15.21 -11.17 -8.05
CA ASP A 211 16.58 -11.56 -7.77
C ASP A 211 17.09 -12.56 -8.83
N GLY A 212 18.41 -12.72 -8.95
CA GLY A 212 19.08 -13.52 -9.99
C GLY A 212 20.24 -12.79 -10.67
N MET A 213 21.06 -13.53 -11.43
CA MET A 213 22.26 -13.00 -12.12
C MET A 213 21.93 -11.82 -13.03
N SER A 214 22.83 -10.85 -13.20
CA SER A 214 22.59 -9.62 -13.99
C SER A 214 22.00 -9.89 -15.38
N GLU A 215 22.37 -11.00 -16.02
CA GLU A 215 21.96 -11.46 -17.34
C GLU A 215 20.60 -12.20 -17.39
N SER A 216 19.90 -12.33 -16.25
CA SER A 216 18.66 -13.14 -16.15
C SER A 216 17.37 -12.42 -16.55
N GLU A 217 17.44 -11.30 -17.27
CA GLU A 217 16.25 -10.56 -17.77
C GLU A 217 15.26 -10.08 -16.69
N LYS A 218 15.70 -9.97 -15.42
CA LYS A 218 14.90 -9.47 -14.27
C LYS A 218 14.05 -8.24 -14.61
N SER A 219 14.64 -7.26 -15.28
CA SER A 219 13.96 -6.00 -15.60
C SER A 219 12.80 -6.19 -16.58
N THR A 220 12.96 -7.08 -17.56
CA THR A 220 11.91 -7.40 -18.53
C THR A 220 10.75 -8.11 -17.86
N LEU A 221 11.03 -9.07 -16.97
CA LEU A 221 10.01 -9.79 -16.21
C LEU A 221 9.31 -8.90 -15.17
N ALA A 222 10.03 -7.98 -14.53
CA ALA A 222 9.45 -6.98 -13.63
C ALA A 222 8.46 -6.07 -14.37
N GLU A 223 8.84 -5.57 -15.55
CA GLU A 223 7.96 -4.76 -16.41
C GLU A 223 6.73 -5.55 -16.87
N GLY A 224 6.90 -6.78 -17.35
CA GLY A 224 5.80 -7.65 -17.76
C GLY A 224 4.84 -7.95 -16.61
N THR A 225 5.37 -8.15 -15.40
CA THR A 225 4.58 -8.39 -14.18
C THR A 225 3.75 -7.16 -13.83
N CYS A 226 4.34 -5.96 -13.90
CA CYS A 226 3.58 -4.73 -13.70
C CYS A 226 2.43 -4.59 -14.70
N ARG A 227 2.68 -4.80 -16.00
CA ARG A 227 1.62 -4.75 -17.03
C ARG A 227 0.51 -5.76 -16.77
N ARG A 228 0.84 -6.96 -16.27
CA ARG A 228 -0.14 -7.99 -15.93
C ARG A 228 -1.00 -7.62 -14.71
N LEU A 229 -0.44 -6.90 -13.74
CA LEU A 229 -1.20 -6.36 -12.61
C LEU A 229 -2.07 -5.17 -13.03
N GLU A 230 -1.56 -4.31 -13.92
CA GLU A 230 -2.34 -3.20 -14.46
C GLU A 230 -3.53 -3.68 -15.29
N SER A 231 -3.42 -4.81 -16.00
CA SER A 231 -4.52 -5.38 -16.77
C SER A 231 -5.71 -5.83 -15.91
N ILE A 232 -5.52 -6.01 -14.60
CA ILE A 232 -6.62 -6.25 -13.64
C ILE A 232 -7.02 -5.00 -12.88
N GLY A 233 -6.51 -3.82 -13.25
CA GLY A 233 -6.80 -2.55 -12.60
C GLY A 233 -5.94 -2.23 -11.38
N MET A 234 -4.86 -2.99 -11.14
CA MET A 234 -3.92 -2.71 -10.05
C MET A 234 -2.73 -1.91 -10.59
N LYS A 235 -2.72 -0.61 -10.31
CA LYS A 235 -1.62 0.27 -10.73
C LYS A 235 -0.30 -0.18 -10.12
N CYS A 236 0.70 -0.39 -10.97
CA CYS A 236 2.00 -0.92 -10.59
C CYS A 236 3.09 0.04 -11.02
N THR A 237 4.12 0.21 -10.18
CA THR A 237 5.34 0.93 -10.55
C THR A 237 6.56 0.03 -10.40
N ARG A 238 7.59 0.32 -11.19
CA ARG A 238 8.87 -0.38 -11.17
C ARG A 238 9.92 0.55 -10.55
N VAL A 239 10.57 0.07 -9.51
CA VAL A 239 11.56 0.84 -8.75
C VAL A 239 12.90 0.12 -8.74
N LYS A 240 13.98 0.88 -8.94
CA LYS A 240 15.35 0.35 -8.85
C LYS A 240 15.88 0.53 -7.43
N ILE A 241 16.47 -0.52 -6.85
CA ILE A 241 17.10 -0.44 -5.52
C ILE A 241 18.18 0.62 -5.48
N ALA A 242 19.02 0.72 -6.52
CA ALA A 242 20.09 1.72 -6.59
C ALA A 242 19.58 3.15 -6.39
N TYR A 243 18.42 3.48 -6.96
CA TYR A 243 17.80 4.79 -6.78
C TYR A 243 17.37 5.03 -5.32
N LEU A 244 16.76 4.03 -4.68
CA LEU A 244 16.37 4.14 -3.27
C LEU A 244 17.59 4.23 -2.33
N MET A 245 18.68 3.54 -2.66
CA MET A 245 19.92 3.60 -1.89
C MET A 245 20.64 4.94 -2.05
N GLU A 246 20.57 5.56 -3.24
CA GLU A 246 21.05 6.92 -3.48
C GLU A 246 20.25 7.92 -2.63
N LEU A 247 18.93 7.84 -2.64
CA LEU A 247 18.07 8.65 -1.76
C LEU A 247 18.37 8.45 -0.27
N ALA A 248 18.66 7.21 0.14
CA ALA A 248 19.05 6.91 1.51
C ALA A 248 20.39 7.56 1.88
N SER A 249 21.38 7.48 0.97
CA SER A 249 22.70 8.05 1.18
C SER A 249 22.64 9.58 1.27
N ASP A 250 21.85 10.21 0.41
CA ASP A 250 21.59 11.65 0.44
C ASP A 250 20.91 12.07 1.75
N ALA A 251 19.94 11.28 2.23
CA ALA A 251 19.26 11.54 3.50
C ALA A 251 20.17 11.39 4.72
N LEU A 252 21.13 10.46 4.68
CA LEU A 252 22.11 10.21 5.74
C LEU A 252 23.29 11.19 5.71
N GLY A 253 23.62 11.73 4.54
CA GLY A 253 24.81 12.56 4.31
C GLY A 253 26.11 11.75 4.15
N TYR A 254 26.01 10.43 4.01
CA TYR A 254 27.12 9.51 3.71
C TYR A 254 26.59 8.26 3.02
N ASP A 255 27.48 7.47 2.43
CA ASP A 255 27.12 6.28 1.67
C ASP A 255 26.47 5.21 2.56
N VAL A 256 25.22 4.86 2.24
CA VAL A 256 24.41 3.84 2.95
C VAL A 256 25.08 2.47 2.96
N TYR A 257 25.91 2.14 1.96
CA TYR A 257 26.63 0.87 1.90
C TYR A 257 27.72 0.72 2.98
N GLN A 258 28.01 1.79 3.73
CA GLN A 258 28.87 1.74 4.92
C GLN A 258 28.16 1.17 6.15
N LEU A 259 26.82 1.05 6.12
CA LEU A 259 26.03 0.48 7.20
C LEU A 259 26.02 -1.05 7.17
N SER A 260 25.62 -1.68 8.28
CA SER A 260 25.31 -3.11 8.30
C SER A 260 24.14 -3.44 7.37
N ASP A 261 24.08 -4.66 6.84
CA ASP A 261 23.01 -5.07 5.90
C ASP A 261 21.59 -4.90 6.51
N GLU A 262 21.44 -5.11 7.82
CA GLU A 262 20.20 -4.85 8.57
C GLU A 262 19.78 -3.37 8.46
N LYS A 263 20.71 -2.45 8.71
CA LYS A 263 20.46 -1.01 8.65
C LYS A 263 20.24 -0.54 7.21
N GLN A 264 20.92 -1.13 6.23
CA GLN A 264 20.65 -0.87 4.81
C GLN A 264 19.21 -1.29 4.44
N ALA A 265 18.74 -2.44 4.93
CA ALA A 265 17.36 -2.87 4.70
C ALA A 265 16.33 -1.93 5.35
N ASP A 266 16.58 -1.48 6.58
CA ASP A 266 15.72 -0.50 7.27
C ASP A 266 15.64 0.83 6.49
N GLU A 267 16.79 1.37 6.06
CA GLU A 267 16.81 2.58 5.23
C GLU A 267 16.12 2.40 3.88
N LEU A 268 16.31 1.25 3.21
CA LEU A 268 15.61 0.94 1.97
C LEU A 268 14.09 0.96 2.15
N VAL A 269 13.58 0.33 3.22
CA VAL A 269 12.14 0.28 3.54
C VAL A 269 11.61 1.68 3.82
N LYS A 270 12.35 2.54 4.53
CA LYS A 270 11.98 3.94 4.77
C LYS A 270 11.89 4.74 3.48
N GLN A 271 12.88 4.63 2.60
CA GLN A 271 12.86 5.34 1.31
C GLN A 271 11.74 4.84 0.40
N LEU A 272 11.48 3.53 0.41
CA LEU A 272 10.38 2.95 -0.35
C LEU A 272 9.01 3.44 0.15
N ASP A 273 8.77 3.44 1.47
CA ASP A 273 7.53 3.98 2.04
C ASP A 273 7.37 5.47 1.72
N HIS A 274 8.45 6.25 1.85
CA HIS A 274 8.45 7.67 1.51
C HIS A 274 8.08 7.91 0.04
N TYR A 275 8.71 7.17 -0.88
CA TYR A 275 8.41 7.22 -2.30
C TYR A 275 6.94 6.87 -2.57
N LEU A 276 6.41 5.79 -2.00
CA LEU A 276 5.04 5.35 -2.27
C LEU A 276 3.99 6.29 -1.67
N ARG A 277 4.27 6.95 -0.55
CA ARG A 277 3.37 8.01 -0.02
C ARG A 277 3.21 9.18 -0.98
N GLN A 278 4.27 9.53 -1.73
CA GLN A 278 4.20 10.56 -2.76
C GLN A 278 3.48 10.08 -4.04
N HIS A 279 3.36 8.77 -4.21
CA HIS A 279 2.77 8.12 -5.37
C HIS A 279 1.64 7.17 -4.96
N TYR A 280 0.71 7.68 -4.14
CA TYR A 280 -0.32 6.91 -3.42
C TYR A 280 -1.28 6.09 -4.31
N TRP A 281 -1.30 6.35 -5.62
CA TRP A 281 -2.12 5.60 -6.57
C TRP A 281 -1.52 4.25 -6.97
N PHE A 282 -0.25 3.96 -6.65
CA PHE A 282 0.35 2.65 -6.92
C PHE A 282 -0.01 1.65 -5.83
N ALA A 283 -0.78 0.63 -6.21
CA ALA A 283 -1.18 -0.45 -5.32
C ALA A 283 -0.22 -1.65 -5.37
N ALA A 284 0.71 -1.69 -6.31
CA ALA A 284 1.74 -2.71 -6.42
C ALA A 284 3.08 -2.10 -6.83
N VAL A 285 4.17 -2.76 -6.43
CA VAL A 285 5.53 -2.32 -6.74
C VAL A 285 6.36 -3.51 -7.16
N THR A 286 7.16 -3.35 -8.22
CA THR A 286 8.26 -4.26 -8.52
C THR A 286 9.60 -3.62 -8.16
N ILE A 287 10.49 -4.38 -7.55
CA ILE A 287 11.83 -3.96 -7.14
C ILE A 287 12.86 -4.77 -7.92
N GLU A 288 13.79 -4.07 -8.55
CA GLU A 288 14.85 -4.70 -9.34
C GLU A 288 16.15 -4.91 -8.56
N SER A 289 16.76 -6.08 -8.79
CA SER A 289 18.17 -6.39 -8.50
C SER A 289 18.55 -6.30 -7.02
N LEU A 290 18.04 -7.24 -6.22
CA LEU A 290 18.53 -7.49 -4.87
C LEU A 290 19.99 -7.97 -4.91
N HIS A 291 20.95 -7.05 -4.92
CA HIS A 291 22.36 -7.38 -5.10
C HIS A 291 23.02 -8.09 -3.90
N ARG A 292 22.30 -8.30 -2.78
CA ARG A 292 22.81 -8.99 -1.57
C ARG A 292 21.72 -9.81 -0.88
N LEU A 293 21.95 -11.11 -0.79
CA LEU A 293 21.02 -12.09 -0.20
C LEU A 293 20.73 -11.85 1.29
N VAL A 294 21.72 -11.36 2.03
CA VAL A 294 21.57 -11.00 3.44
C VAL A 294 20.62 -9.82 3.61
N ALA A 295 20.60 -8.87 2.67
CA ALA A 295 19.61 -7.78 2.70
C ALA A 295 18.19 -8.32 2.44
N THR A 296 18.05 -9.34 1.59
CA THR A 296 16.75 -9.97 1.28
C THR A 296 16.11 -10.62 2.52
N SER A 297 16.89 -11.28 3.38
CA SER A 297 16.35 -11.89 4.61
C SER A 297 15.85 -10.83 5.60
N TYR A 298 16.58 -9.73 5.78
CA TYR A 298 16.11 -8.61 6.59
C TYR A 298 14.88 -7.93 5.99
N LEU A 299 14.83 -7.74 4.67
CA LEU A 299 13.64 -7.22 4.01
C LEU A 299 12.42 -8.14 4.20
N LYS A 300 12.63 -9.46 4.15
CA LYS A 300 11.56 -10.44 4.39
C LYS A 300 11.10 -10.42 5.84
N LEU A 301 12.01 -10.26 6.80
CA LEU A 301 11.68 -10.06 8.21
C LEU A 301 10.86 -8.79 8.42
N ILE A 302 11.23 -7.68 7.76
CA ILE A 302 10.57 -6.39 7.93
C ILE A 302 9.19 -6.37 7.27
N LEU A 303 9.11 -6.76 6.00
CA LEU A 303 7.92 -6.63 5.16
C LEU A 303 6.99 -7.86 5.23
N GLY A 304 7.50 -9.02 5.62
CA GLY A 304 6.72 -10.26 5.71
C GLY A 304 6.09 -10.66 4.38
N ASP A 305 4.79 -10.93 4.39
CA ASP A 305 4.01 -11.30 3.21
C ASP A 305 3.74 -10.14 2.25
N LEU A 306 4.00 -8.90 2.66
CA LEU A 306 3.95 -7.77 1.72
C LEU A 306 5.03 -7.93 0.63
N LEU A 307 6.17 -8.53 0.97
CA LEU A 307 7.27 -8.81 0.04
C LEU A 307 7.18 -10.22 -0.53
N GLN A 308 7.13 -10.34 -1.85
CA GLN A 308 7.25 -11.58 -2.59
C GLN A 308 8.55 -11.55 -3.39
N VAL A 309 9.41 -12.55 -3.19
CA VAL A 309 10.73 -12.62 -3.84
C VAL A 309 10.66 -13.63 -4.98
N VAL A 310 10.88 -13.18 -6.20
CA VAL A 310 10.98 -14.01 -7.39
C VAL A 310 12.46 -14.16 -7.75
N TYR A 311 12.99 -15.37 -7.61
CA TYR A 311 14.35 -15.68 -8.02
C TYR A 311 14.34 -16.23 -9.44
N ILE A 312 15.16 -15.64 -10.30
CA ILE A 312 15.34 -16.09 -11.68
C ILE A 312 16.67 -16.83 -11.78
N ASP A 313 16.57 -18.14 -11.92
CA ASP A 313 17.69 -19.04 -12.08
C ASP A 313 18.08 -19.15 -13.57
N THR A 314 19.39 -19.12 -13.80
CA THR A 314 20.02 -19.31 -15.11
C THR A 314 21.02 -20.44 -14.95
N ARG A 315 20.90 -21.51 -15.73
CA ARG A 315 21.70 -22.73 -15.53
C ARG A 315 23.20 -22.42 -15.39
N LEU A 316 23.78 -22.97 -14.32
CA LEU A 316 25.12 -22.77 -13.76
C LEU A 316 26.32 -22.95 -14.72
N GLU A 317 26.14 -23.49 -15.92
CA GLU A 317 27.24 -23.76 -16.86
C GLU A 317 27.96 -22.48 -17.36
N ARG A 318 27.45 -21.30 -17.03
CA ARG A 318 28.01 -20.00 -17.44
C ARG A 318 28.80 -19.25 -16.36
N SER A 319 28.74 -19.65 -15.10
CA SER A 319 29.39 -18.90 -14.00
C SER A 319 30.59 -19.67 -13.43
N CYS A 320 31.80 -19.18 -13.70
CA CYS A 320 33.07 -19.69 -13.17
C CYS A 320 33.26 -19.43 -11.66
N VAL A 321 32.28 -19.78 -10.82
CA VAL A 321 32.25 -19.47 -9.37
C VAL A 321 32.32 -20.75 -8.55
N ASP A 322 33.02 -20.68 -7.42
CA ASP A 322 33.31 -21.78 -6.50
C ASP A 322 32.05 -22.39 -5.85
N THR A 323 31.94 -23.72 -5.89
CA THR A 323 30.74 -24.50 -5.57
C THR A 323 30.36 -24.51 -4.09
N GLU A 324 31.32 -24.39 -3.16
CA GLU A 324 31.01 -24.38 -1.71
C GLU A 324 30.45 -23.03 -1.24
N ALA A 325 30.94 -21.92 -1.79
CA ALA A 325 30.37 -20.59 -1.55
C ALA A 325 28.93 -20.47 -2.09
N LEU A 326 28.65 -21.13 -3.22
CA LEU A 326 27.32 -21.23 -3.83
C LEU A 326 26.31 -21.96 -2.92
N HIS A 327 26.69 -23.06 -2.25
CA HIS A 327 25.75 -23.83 -1.42
C HIS A 327 25.20 -23.08 -0.19
N SER A 328 26.03 -22.30 0.50
CA SER A 328 25.58 -21.48 1.65
C SER A 328 24.67 -20.32 1.22
N VAL A 329 25.00 -19.74 0.07
CA VAL A 329 24.24 -18.72 -0.65
C VAL A 329 22.88 -19.28 -1.11
N ASP A 330 22.84 -20.49 -1.64
CA ASP A 330 21.63 -21.14 -2.14
C ASP A 330 20.66 -21.51 -1.00
N LYS A 331 21.17 -21.90 0.17
CA LYS A 331 20.29 -22.17 1.34
C LYS A 331 19.50 -20.93 1.76
N ILE A 332 20.16 -19.77 1.87
CA ILE A 332 19.50 -18.50 2.22
C ILE A 332 18.56 -18.05 1.09
N LYS A 333 18.92 -18.29 -0.18
CA LYS A 333 18.02 -18.05 -1.32
C LYS A 333 16.73 -18.85 -1.17
N PHE A 334 16.79 -20.16 -0.93
CA PHE A 334 15.59 -20.99 -0.83
C PHE A 334 14.70 -20.62 0.36
N GLU A 335 15.27 -20.19 1.48
CA GLU A 335 14.50 -19.77 2.66
C GLU A 335 13.77 -18.43 2.47
N THR A 336 14.31 -17.52 1.64
CA THR A 336 13.75 -16.17 1.41
C THR A 336 12.96 -16.05 0.11
N THR A 337 13.20 -16.95 -0.84
CA THR A 337 12.55 -16.97 -2.16
C THR A 337 11.13 -17.48 -2.07
N THR A 338 10.23 -16.77 -2.74
CA THR A 338 8.82 -17.13 -2.84
C THR A 338 8.56 -18.02 -4.05
N LEU A 339 9.20 -17.72 -5.18
CA LEU A 339 9.09 -18.47 -6.43
C LEU A 339 10.45 -18.49 -7.13
N VAL A 340 10.87 -19.69 -7.57
CA VAL A 340 12.02 -19.88 -8.43
C VAL A 340 11.51 -20.08 -9.86
N LEU A 341 12.08 -19.33 -10.81
CA LEU A 341 11.83 -19.47 -12.24
C LEU A 341 13.13 -19.81 -12.94
N ASN A 342 13.14 -20.87 -13.73
CA ASN A 342 14.27 -21.20 -14.59
C ASN A 342 14.05 -20.56 -15.96
N ASN A 343 14.95 -19.68 -16.38
CA ASN A 343 14.82 -18.96 -17.66
C ASN A 343 14.78 -19.89 -18.89
N ASP A 344 15.38 -21.09 -18.79
CA ASP A 344 15.41 -22.06 -19.89
C ASP A 344 14.14 -22.93 -19.98
N ASP A 345 13.35 -22.98 -18.91
CA ASP A 345 12.21 -23.92 -18.81
C ASP A 345 10.86 -23.26 -19.18
N PHE A 346 10.79 -21.93 -19.22
CA PHE A 346 9.54 -21.19 -19.44
C PHE A 346 9.71 -20.06 -20.43
N THR A 347 8.68 -19.84 -21.25
CA THR A 347 8.56 -18.61 -22.04
C THR A 347 8.34 -17.40 -21.15
N PHE A 348 8.53 -16.20 -21.72
CA PHE A 348 8.27 -14.94 -21.03
C PHE A 348 6.83 -14.87 -20.48
N ASP A 349 5.83 -15.17 -21.31
CA ASP A 349 4.42 -15.10 -20.92
C ASP A 349 4.06 -16.15 -19.85
N GLU A 350 4.63 -17.36 -19.93
CA GLU A 350 4.44 -18.40 -18.91
C GLU A 350 5.05 -17.99 -17.56
N SER A 351 6.21 -17.34 -17.58
CA SER A 351 6.87 -16.81 -16.38
C SER A 351 6.00 -15.75 -15.71
N ILE A 352 5.49 -14.79 -16.49
CA ILE A 352 4.55 -13.77 -15.98
C ILE A 352 3.27 -14.41 -15.42
N HIS A 353 2.72 -15.41 -16.12
CA HIS A 353 1.53 -16.12 -15.66
C HIS A 353 1.78 -16.84 -14.33
N ARG A 354 2.92 -17.51 -14.17
CA ARG A 354 3.30 -18.19 -12.91
C ARG A 354 3.47 -17.24 -11.75
N ILE A 355 4.15 -16.10 -11.96
CA ILE A 355 4.27 -15.04 -10.95
C ILE A 355 2.87 -14.58 -10.55
N TYR A 356 2.01 -14.30 -11.52
CA TYR A 356 0.66 -13.84 -11.27
C TYR A 356 -0.19 -14.85 -10.49
N GLU A 357 -0.15 -16.14 -10.84
CA GLU A 357 -0.88 -17.18 -10.11
C GLU A 357 -0.36 -17.35 -8.67
N MET A 358 0.95 -17.26 -8.46
CA MET A 358 1.55 -17.22 -7.11
C MET A 358 1.01 -16.02 -6.31
N LEU A 359 1.03 -14.83 -6.89
CA LEU A 359 0.52 -13.62 -6.24
C LEU A 359 -0.96 -13.76 -5.87
N LYS A 360 -1.78 -14.28 -6.78
CA LYS A 360 -3.21 -14.51 -6.58
C LYS A 360 -3.50 -15.54 -5.49
N GLN A 361 -2.70 -16.59 -5.38
CA GLN A 361 -2.84 -17.59 -4.32
C GLN A 361 -2.51 -17.01 -2.94
N LYS A 362 -1.51 -16.13 -2.86
CA LYS A 362 -1.04 -15.55 -1.59
C LYS A 362 -1.73 -14.26 -1.18
N ASN A 363 -2.43 -13.58 -2.10
CA ASN A 363 -2.97 -12.25 -1.85
C ASN A 363 -4.45 -12.15 -2.25
N GLU A 364 -5.32 -12.16 -1.24
CA GLU A 364 -6.76 -12.05 -1.44
C GLU A 364 -7.18 -10.75 -2.13
N LYS A 365 -6.46 -9.64 -1.92
CA LYS A 365 -6.76 -8.37 -2.59
C LYS A 365 -6.55 -8.46 -4.10
N ILE A 366 -5.51 -9.17 -4.55
CA ILE A 366 -5.26 -9.44 -5.97
C ILE A 366 -6.37 -10.32 -6.54
N LYS A 367 -6.76 -11.38 -5.83
CA LYS A 367 -7.85 -12.27 -6.21
C LYS A 367 -9.19 -11.53 -6.30
N LEU A 368 -9.50 -10.65 -5.34
CA LEU A 368 -10.70 -9.82 -5.35
C LEU A 368 -10.67 -8.79 -6.49
N GLN A 369 -9.53 -8.15 -6.72
CA GLN A 369 -9.37 -7.18 -7.81
C GLN A 369 -9.58 -7.85 -9.17
N GLU A 370 -8.98 -9.02 -9.40
CA GLU A 370 -9.24 -9.82 -10.59
C GLU A 370 -10.72 -10.24 -10.68
N PHE A 371 -11.32 -10.71 -9.58
CA PHE A 371 -12.74 -11.08 -9.56
C PHE A 371 -13.63 -9.89 -9.95
N MET A 372 -13.34 -8.69 -9.44
CA MET A 372 -14.05 -7.46 -9.78
C MET A 372 -13.89 -7.14 -11.26
N THR A 373 -12.67 -7.19 -11.80
CA THR A 373 -12.39 -6.95 -13.23
C THR A 373 -13.04 -7.99 -14.12
N ASN A 374 -13.01 -9.27 -13.73
CA ASN A 374 -13.62 -10.37 -14.48
C ASN A 374 -15.16 -10.38 -14.37
N ARG A 375 -15.76 -9.83 -13.31
CA ARG A 375 -17.21 -9.59 -13.30
C ARG A 375 -17.65 -8.57 -14.34
N TYR A 376 -16.75 -7.68 -14.76
CA TYR A 376 -16.97 -6.79 -15.91
C TYR A 376 -16.63 -7.45 -17.26
N SER A 377 -16.10 -8.68 -17.29
CA SER A 377 -15.91 -9.49 -18.51
C SER A 377 -16.98 -10.57 -18.73
N GLY A 378 -18.02 -10.62 -17.89
CA GLY A 378 -19.22 -11.46 -18.08
C GLY A 378 -20.40 -10.72 -18.70
N LYS A 379 -21.39 -11.46 -19.24
CA LYS A 379 -22.66 -10.90 -19.72
C LYS A 379 -23.39 -10.19 -18.57
N ILE A 380 -23.42 -8.86 -18.60
CA ILE A 380 -24.22 -8.05 -17.69
C ILE A 380 -25.61 -7.87 -18.32
N ASN A 381 -26.65 -8.36 -17.65
CA ASN A 381 -28.03 -8.03 -18.00
C ASN A 381 -28.45 -6.80 -17.17
N LEU A 382 -28.68 -5.69 -17.85
CA LEU A 382 -29.38 -4.54 -17.27
C LEU A 382 -30.81 -4.53 -17.80
N TYR A 383 -31.78 -4.42 -16.91
CA TYR A 383 -33.18 -4.20 -17.27
C TYR A 383 -33.42 -2.71 -17.54
N SER A 384 -34.48 -2.37 -18.28
CA SER A 384 -34.73 -1.00 -18.76
C SER A 384 -34.80 0.07 -17.67
N ASN A 385 -35.08 -0.30 -16.42
CA ASN A 385 -35.10 0.60 -15.26
C ASN A 385 -33.72 0.82 -14.63
N GLN A 386 -32.68 0.10 -15.07
CA GLN A 386 -31.32 0.14 -14.53
C GLN A 386 -30.35 0.94 -15.39
N PHE A 387 -30.80 1.42 -16.56
CA PHE A 387 -29.98 2.26 -17.42
C PHE A 387 -30.76 3.40 -18.05
N VAL A 388 -30.02 4.45 -18.42
CA VAL A 388 -30.52 5.57 -19.22
C VAL A 388 -29.74 5.62 -20.51
N LEU A 389 -30.46 5.57 -21.64
CA LEU A 389 -29.90 5.79 -22.96
C LEU A 389 -29.81 7.28 -23.24
N CYS A 390 -28.61 7.72 -23.59
CA CYS A 390 -28.32 9.08 -23.99
C CYS A 390 -27.63 9.09 -25.34
N ALA A 391 -27.77 10.19 -26.05
CA ALA A 391 -27.05 10.45 -27.27
C ALA A 391 -26.50 11.88 -27.23
N GLY A 392 -25.30 12.04 -27.74
CA GLY A 392 -24.64 13.34 -27.87
C GLY A 392 -23.86 13.41 -29.16
N SER A 393 -23.38 14.60 -29.50
CA SER A 393 -22.56 14.75 -30.69
C SER A 393 -21.39 15.71 -30.52
N ILE A 394 -20.36 15.45 -31.33
CA ILE A 394 -19.25 16.36 -31.52
C ILE A 394 -19.64 17.17 -32.75
N LEU A 395 -20.20 18.37 -32.50
CA LEU A 395 -20.67 19.26 -33.55
C LEU A 395 -19.50 20.04 -34.13
N ILE A 396 -19.20 19.79 -35.40
CA ILE A 396 -18.09 20.42 -36.13
C ILE A 396 -18.64 21.43 -37.14
N LYS A 397 -18.11 22.65 -37.08
CA LYS A 397 -18.29 23.66 -38.13
C LYS A 397 -17.19 23.47 -39.17
N LYS A 398 -17.57 23.01 -40.36
CA LYS A 398 -16.60 22.54 -41.37
C LYS A 398 -15.75 23.65 -41.95
N SER A 399 -16.34 24.82 -42.20
CA SER A 399 -15.62 25.95 -42.83
C SER A 399 -14.44 26.45 -42.00
N THR A 400 -14.57 26.44 -40.67
CA THR A 400 -13.58 26.98 -39.73
C THR A 400 -12.83 25.91 -38.94
N ARG A 401 -13.24 24.63 -39.05
CA ARG A 401 -12.71 23.51 -38.26
C ARG A 401 -12.82 23.75 -36.75
N GLU A 402 -13.94 24.33 -36.33
CA GLU A 402 -14.27 24.57 -34.93
C GLU A 402 -15.21 23.49 -34.39
N VAL A 403 -15.12 23.23 -33.10
CA VAL A 403 -16.04 22.36 -32.35
C VAL A 403 -16.93 23.18 -31.44
N CYS A 404 -18.19 22.77 -31.31
CA CYS A 404 -19.12 23.38 -30.38
C CYS A 404 -19.01 22.74 -29.00
N LEU A 405 -18.75 23.56 -27.98
CA LEU A 405 -18.78 23.19 -26.57
C LEU A 405 -19.94 23.87 -25.85
N ILE A 406 -20.39 23.24 -24.77
CA ILE A 406 -21.36 23.80 -23.84
C ILE A 406 -20.74 23.94 -22.44
N HIS A 407 -21.11 24.99 -21.72
CA HIS A 407 -20.67 25.24 -20.34
C HIS A 407 -21.87 25.25 -19.39
N HIS A 408 -21.77 24.45 -18.33
CA HIS A 408 -22.81 24.30 -17.31
C HIS A 408 -22.19 24.10 -15.94
N LEU A 409 -22.69 24.82 -14.93
CA LEU A 409 -22.27 24.64 -13.51
C LEU A 409 -20.74 24.65 -13.32
N GLY A 410 -20.02 25.51 -14.06
CA GLY A 410 -18.56 25.63 -13.98
C GLY A 410 -17.77 24.58 -14.77
N GLN A 411 -18.45 23.77 -15.61
CA GLN A 411 -17.82 22.70 -16.37
C GLN A 411 -18.09 22.87 -17.87
N TRP A 412 -17.03 22.73 -18.68
CA TRP A 412 -17.11 22.65 -20.14
C TRP A 412 -17.23 21.21 -20.58
N GLY A 413 -18.18 20.95 -21.49
CA GLY A 413 -18.43 19.63 -22.03
C GLY A 413 -19.08 19.66 -23.41
N LEU A 414 -19.54 18.49 -23.83
CA LEU A 414 -20.17 18.26 -25.13
C LEU A 414 -21.70 18.14 -25.00
N PRO A 415 -22.46 18.56 -26.03
CA PRO A 415 -23.90 18.47 -26.02
C PRO A 415 -24.39 17.02 -26.05
N LYS A 416 -25.31 16.69 -25.15
CA LYS A 416 -25.87 15.34 -24.96
C LYS A 416 -27.13 15.38 -24.10
N GLY A 417 -28.08 14.53 -24.43
CA GLY A 417 -29.24 14.34 -23.56
C GLY A 417 -29.88 12.98 -23.67
N ARG A 418 -31.10 12.87 -23.13
CA ARG A 418 -31.78 11.58 -22.96
C ARG A 418 -32.55 11.25 -24.22
N LYS A 419 -32.44 10.00 -24.65
CA LYS A 419 -33.24 9.48 -25.76
C LYS A 419 -34.72 9.49 -25.38
N ASN A 420 -35.58 10.05 -26.22
CA ASN A 420 -37.02 9.98 -26.04
C ASN A 420 -37.56 8.56 -26.30
N ILE A 421 -38.74 8.24 -25.76
CA ILE A 421 -39.42 6.96 -26.00
C ILE A 421 -39.68 6.84 -27.51
N ASN A 422 -39.36 5.67 -28.09
CA ASN A 422 -39.51 5.36 -29.52
C ASN A 422 -38.68 6.20 -30.51
N GLU A 423 -37.79 7.08 -30.03
CA GLU A 423 -36.84 7.82 -30.88
C GLU A 423 -35.61 6.96 -31.27
N ALA A 424 -34.96 7.21 -32.41
CA ALA A 424 -33.67 6.58 -32.72
C ALA A 424 -32.51 7.36 -32.06
N LEU A 425 -31.46 6.68 -31.59
CA LEU A 425 -30.32 7.34 -30.92
C LEU A 425 -29.63 8.40 -31.79
N SER A 426 -29.55 8.16 -33.08
CA SER A 426 -28.98 9.09 -34.06
C SER A 426 -29.83 10.36 -34.22
N ILE A 427 -31.16 10.22 -34.15
CA ILE A 427 -32.10 11.36 -34.12
C ILE A 427 -32.00 12.10 -32.79
N SER A 428 -31.90 11.38 -31.66
CA SER A 428 -31.67 11.99 -30.35
C SER A 428 -30.40 12.83 -30.35
N ALA A 429 -29.29 12.35 -30.92
CA ALA A 429 -28.03 13.11 -30.97
C ALA A 429 -28.20 14.46 -31.69
N VAL A 430 -28.89 14.48 -32.84
CA VAL A 430 -29.15 15.69 -33.61
C VAL A 430 -30.09 16.64 -32.84
N ARG A 431 -31.19 16.10 -32.29
CA ARG A 431 -32.16 16.88 -31.51
C ARG A 431 -31.52 17.53 -30.28
N GLU A 432 -30.86 16.75 -29.43
CA GLU A 432 -30.22 17.24 -28.19
C GLU A 432 -29.15 18.27 -28.51
N THR A 433 -28.37 18.06 -29.58
CA THR A 433 -27.37 19.04 -30.02
C THR A 433 -28.03 20.35 -30.43
N PHE A 434 -29.13 20.31 -31.17
CA PHE A 434 -29.88 21.50 -31.55
C PHE A 434 -30.52 22.19 -30.33
N GLU A 435 -31.17 21.45 -29.44
CA GLU A 435 -31.81 21.96 -28.23
C GLU A 435 -30.79 22.68 -27.34
N GLU A 436 -29.66 22.03 -27.04
CA GLU A 436 -28.65 22.59 -26.12
C GLU A 436 -27.81 23.72 -26.73
N THR A 437 -27.53 23.68 -28.05
CA THR A 437 -26.60 24.63 -28.70
C THR A 437 -27.26 25.73 -29.53
N GLY A 438 -28.47 25.46 -30.04
CA GLY A 438 -29.17 26.32 -31.01
C GLY A 438 -28.68 26.18 -32.45
N TYR A 439 -27.71 25.30 -32.74
CA TYR A 439 -27.20 25.09 -34.09
C TYR A 439 -27.89 23.93 -34.78
N HIS A 440 -28.44 24.19 -35.97
CA HIS A 440 -28.90 23.12 -36.85
C HIS A 440 -27.72 22.25 -37.28
N CYS A 441 -27.92 20.93 -37.23
CA CYS A 441 -26.88 19.99 -37.60
C CYS A 441 -27.45 18.73 -38.24
N SER A 442 -26.59 17.99 -38.92
CA SER A 442 -26.88 16.68 -39.48
C SER A 442 -25.76 15.71 -39.13
N LEU A 443 -26.04 14.42 -39.10
CA LEU A 443 -24.99 13.42 -38.91
C LEU A 443 -23.96 13.55 -40.03
N MET A 444 -22.68 13.53 -39.65
CA MET A 444 -21.60 13.54 -40.62
C MET A 444 -21.34 12.12 -41.11
N PRO A 445 -21.36 11.84 -42.41
CA PRO A 445 -20.87 10.56 -42.93
C PRO A 445 -19.35 10.50 -42.79
N LEU A 446 -18.85 9.44 -42.17
CA LEU A 446 -17.44 9.25 -41.85
C LEU A 446 -16.86 7.99 -42.48
N MET A 447 -15.54 7.94 -42.57
CA MET A 447 -14.78 6.72 -42.80
C MET A 447 -14.19 6.23 -41.46
N MET A 448 -14.72 5.14 -40.92
CA MET A 448 -14.25 4.60 -39.64
C MET A 448 -14.28 3.08 -39.59
N GLU A 449 -13.53 2.50 -38.67
CA GLU A 449 -13.61 1.08 -38.37
C GLU A 449 -14.85 0.77 -37.56
N THR A 450 -15.63 -0.21 -37.99
CA THR A 450 -16.82 -0.68 -37.28
C THR A 450 -16.94 -2.19 -37.35
N ARG A 451 -17.55 -2.78 -36.32
CA ARG A 451 -17.94 -4.20 -36.30
C ARG A 451 -19.37 -4.42 -36.82
N ALA A 452 -20.07 -3.34 -37.22
CA ALA A 452 -21.41 -3.42 -37.79
C ALA A 452 -21.41 -4.22 -39.10
N THR A 453 -22.49 -4.97 -39.33
CA THR A 453 -22.66 -5.78 -40.53
C THR A 453 -23.05 -4.91 -41.74
N PRO A 454 -22.32 -4.96 -42.86
CA PRO A 454 -22.69 -4.24 -44.08
C PRO A 454 -24.05 -4.73 -44.62
N LEU A 455 -24.88 -3.80 -45.11
CA LEU A 455 -26.20 -4.11 -45.70
C LEU A 455 -26.12 -4.94 -46.99
N THR A 456 -24.97 -4.95 -47.68
CA THR A 456 -24.81 -5.51 -49.02
C THR A 456 -24.42 -7.00 -49.05
N THR A 457 -24.11 -7.62 -47.91
CA THR A 457 -23.73 -9.04 -47.87
C THR A 457 -24.95 -9.91 -47.59
N THR A 458 -25.66 -10.30 -48.66
CA THR A 458 -26.65 -11.38 -48.60
C THR A 458 -25.91 -12.72 -48.57
N ASN A 459 -25.85 -13.36 -47.41
CA ASN A 459 -25.46 -14.77 -47.17
C ASN A 459 -23.96 -15.14 -47.06
N GLU A 460 -23.12 -14.30 -46.46
CA GLU A 460 -21.80 -14.75 -45.98
C GLU A 460 -21.71 -14.61 -44.46
N HIS A 461 -21.24 -15.66 -43.77
CA HIS A 461 -20.88 -15.61 -42.36
C HIS A 461 -19.64 -14.71 -42.21
N LEU A 462 -19.87 -13.40 -42.17
CA LEU A 462 -18.81 -12.43 -41.95
C LEU A 462 -18.23 -12.63 -40.55
N GLN A 463 -16.90 -12.80 -40.48
CA GLN A 463 -16.17 -12.87 -39.23
C GLN A 463 -16.41 -11.61 -38.37
N ASP A 464 -16.54 -11.75 -37.06
CA ASP A 464 -16.72 -10.63 -36.13
C ASP A 464 -15.40 -9.87 -35.91
N VAL A 465 -15.03 -9.04 -36.89
CA VAL A 465 -13.84 -8.20 -36.89
C VAL A 465 -14.20 -6.78 -37.31
N ALA A 466 -13.48 -5.80 -36.76
CA ALA A 466 -13.63 -4.41 -37.16
C ALA A 466 -13.16 -4.24 -38.62
N ARG A 467 -13.95 -3.52 -39.41
CA ARG A 467 -13.65 -3.23 -40.83
C ARG A 467 -13.80 -1.75 -41.07
N LYS A 468 -12.86 -1.20 -41.84
CA LYS A 468 -12.93 0.20 -42.27
C LYS A 468 -14.00 0.36 -43.34
N ILE A 469 -15.05 1.12 -43.05
CA ILE A 469 -16.18 1.37 -43.96
C ILE A 469 -16.32 2.88 -44.13
N SER A 470 -16.57 3.33 -45.35
CA SER A 470 -16.82 4.73 -45.69
C SER A 470 -18.30 5.07 -45.71
N ASN A 471 -18.61 6.36 -45.55
CA ASN A 471 -19.96 6.91 -45.65
C ASN A 471 -20.95 6.31 -44.65
N ILE A 472 -20.51 6.12 -43.41
CA ILE A 472 -21.35 5.64 -42.31
C ILE A 472 -21.55 6.72 -41.24
N SER A 473 -22.71 6.71 -40.59
CA SER A 473 -23.11 7.68 -39.56
C SER A 473 -23.50 7.01 -38.25
N GLU A 474 -22.91 5.83 -38.00
CA GLU A 474 -23.02 5.09 -36.74
C GLU A 474 -22.31 5.86 -35.60
N PRO A 475 -22.62 5.56 -34.32
CA PRO A 475 -21.88 6.13 -33.21
C PRO A 475 -20.41 5.68 -33.29
N PHE A 476 -19.48 6.62 -33.16
CA PHE A 476 -18.04 6.32 -33.21
C PHE A 476 -17.47 5.95 -31.83
N SER A 477 -18.23 6.21 -30.75
CA SER A 477 -17.83 5.90 -29.38
C SER A 477 -19.05 5.74 -28.45
N ILE A 478 -18.84 5.05 -27.33
CA ILE A 478 -19.81 4.91 -26.24
C ILE A 478 -19.13 5.23 -24.92
N SER A 479 -19.75 6.08 -24.09
CA SER A 479 -19.33 6.30 -22.69
C SER A 479 -20.29 5.63 -21.71
N LEU A 480 -19.73 4.96 -20.70
CA LEU A 480 -20.47 4.35 -19.60
C LEU A 480 -20.19 5.12 -18.31
N ARG A 481 -21.22 5.74 -17.70
CA ARG A 481 -21.09 6.47 -16.43
C ARG A 481 -22.02 5.91 -15.36
N GLN A 482 -21.62 5.98 -14.09
CA GLN A 482 -22.47 5.58 -12.96
C GLN A 482 -23.34 6.76 -12.50
N ILE A 483 -24.61 6.49 -12.18
CA ILE A 483 -25.54 7.51 -11.67
C ILE A 483 -25.76 7.31 -10.18
N GLY A 484 -25.51 8.36 -9.38
CA GLY A 484 -25.96 8.43 -7.97
C GLY A 484 -25.29 7.45 -7.00
N GLY A 485 -24.05 7.03 -7.23
CA GLY A 485 -23.28 6.19 -6.29
C GLY A 485 -23.76 4.75 -6.12
N THR A 486 -24.94 4.38 -6.63
CA THR A 486 -25.44 3.00 -6.59
C THR A 486 -24.84 2.14 -7.71
N PRO A 487 -24.45 0.87 -7.44
CA PRO A 487 -23.79 0.01 -8.45
C PRO A 487 -24.64 -0.31 -9.69
N THR A 488 -25.97 -0.13 -9.61
CA THR A 488 -26.93 -0.65 -10.58
C THR A 488 -27.42 0.37 -11.61
N ASN A 489 -27.24 1.68 -11.40
CA ASN A 489 -27.75 2.71 -12.31
C ASN A 489 -26.65 3.22 -13.25
N ARG A 490 -26.81 2.96 -14.55
CA ARG A 490 -25.83 3.32 -15.59
C ARG A 490 -26.37 4.36 -16.59
N LYS A 491 -25.56 5.33 -16.95
CA LYS A 491 -25.78 6.21 -18.11
C LYS A 491 -24.95 5.67 -19.27
N ILE A 492 -25.59 5.35 -20.39
CA ILE A 492 -24.94 4.89 -21.62
C ILE A 492 -25.10 6.01 -22.65
N ILE A 493 -24.00 6.64 -23.04
CA ILE A 493 -24.00 7.77 -23.97
C ILE A 493 -23.40 7.31 -25.29
N PHE A 494 -24.18 7.41 -26.36
CA PHE A 494 -23.74 7.14 -27.73
C PHE A 494 -23.29 8.44 -28.38
N TRP A 495 -22.04 8.47 -28.85
CA TRP A 495 -21.43 9.66 -29.42
C TRP A 495 -21.38 9.59 -30.94
N TYR A 496 -21.91 10.63 -31.57
CA TYR A 496 -21.90 10.82 -33.01
C TYR A 496 -21.01 12.02 -33.37
N VAL A 497 -20.61 12.11 -34.63
CA VAL A 497 -20.07 13.35 -35.20
C VAL A 497 -21.15 13.99 -36.04
N THR A 498 -21.42 15.27 -35.80
CA THR A 498 -22.39 16.04 -36.56
C THR A 498 -21.69 17.20 -37.27
N GLN A 499 -22.22 17.56 -38.42
CA GLN A 499 -21.81 18.76 -39.14
C GLN A 499 -22.84 19.86 -38.91
N MET A 500 -22.36 21.07 -38.63
CA MET A 500 -23.19 22.25 -38.55
C MET A 500 -23.77 22.58 -39.92
N ASP A 501 -25.06 22.89 -39.98
CA ASP A 501 -25.68 23.47 -41.16
C ASP A 501 -25.47 24.99 -41.16
N GLU A 502 -24.39 25.40 -41.81
CA GLU A 502 -23.94 26.80 -41.83
C GLU A 502 -24.87 27.73 -42.64
N ALA A 503 -25.88 27.19 -43.33
CA ALA A 503 -26.89 27.99 -44.01
C ALA A 503 -27.92 28.60 -43.04
N PHE A 504 -28.05 28.04 -41.82
CA PHE A 504 -28.97 28.53 -40.81
C PHE A 504 -28.22 29.27 -39.70
N PRO A 505 -28.68 30.47 -39.32
CA PRO A 505 -28.13 31.14 -38.13
C PRO A 505 -28.47 30.34 -36.87
N ARG A 506 -27.67 30.53 -35.81
CA ARG A 506 -27.96 29.98 -34.49
C ARG A 506 -29.32 30.47 -34.02
N GLN A 507 -30.17 29.55 -33.57
CA GLN A 507 -31.46 29.87 -32.98
C GLN A 507 -31.31 30.05 -31.47
N GLU A 508 -31.86 31.15 -30.94
CA GLU A 508 -31.89 31.41 -29.50
C GLU A 508 -33.13 30.77 -28.86
N ASN A 509 -33.08 30.53 -27.54
CA ASN A 509 -34.16 29.95 -26.74
C ASN A 509 -34.59 28.53 -27.19
N THR A 510 -33.64 27.70 -27.63
CA THR A 510 -33.88 26.29 -27.97
C THR A 510 -33.75 25.35 -26.77
N GLN A 511 -33.09 25.81 -25.70
CA GLN A 511 -32.82 25.03 -24.49
C GLN A 511 -34.09 24.81 -23.65
N MET A 512 -34.15 23.73 -22.88
CA MET A 512 -35.28 23.50 -21.97
C MET A 512 -35.31 24.50 -20.81
N VAL A 513 -36.46 24.64 -20.15
CA VAL A 513 -36.69 25.60 -19.05
C VAL A 513 -35.70 25.46 -17.89
N ASN A 514 -35.13 24.27 -17.70
CA ASN A 514 -34.15 23.94 -16.66
C ASN A 514 -32.70 23.92 -17.16
N GLU A 515 -32.45 24.34 -18.39
CA GLU A 515 -31.13 24.39 -19.02
C GLU A 515 -30.73 25.85 -19.24
N ASN A 516 -29.46 26.15 -18.96
CA ASN A 516 -28.87 27.47 -19.17
C ASN A 516 -27.40 27.27 -19.54
N PHE A 517 -27.18 26.67 -20.69
CA PHE A 517 -25.87 26.38 -21.25
C PHE A 517 -25.31 27.59 -21.98
N GLU A 518 -24.08 27.96 -21.64
CA GLU A 518 -23.28 28.84 -22.49
C GLU A 518 -22.69 28.02 -23.63
N VAL A 519 -22.82 28.50 -24.87
CA VAL A 519 -22.41 27.78 -26.08
C VAL A 519 -21.23 28.49 -26.72
N LYS A 520 -20.17 27.75 -27.06
CA LYS A 520 -18.95 28.33 -27.65
C LYS A 520 -18.40 27.46 -28.77
N LEU A 521 -18.11 28.09 -29.92
CA LEU A 521 -17.31 27.49 -30.99
C LEU A 521 -15.84 27.79 -30.73
N VAL A 522 -15.00 26.76 -30.76
CA VAL A 522 -13.57 26.86 -30.45
C VAL A 522 -12.74 25.97 -31.36
N SER A 523 -11.46 26.28 -31.51
CA SER A 523 -10.52 25.40 -32.21
C SER A 523 -10.27 24.09 -31.45
N LEU A 524 -9.66 23.09 -32.10
CA LEU A 524 -9.27 21.84 -31.43
C LEU A 524 -8.31 22.07 -30.26
N GLU A 525 -7.35 22.99 -30.41
CA GLU A 525 -6.36 23.32 -29.37
C GLU A 525 -7.02 23.99 -28.16
N GLU A 526 -7.93 24.92 -28.43
CA GLU A 526 -8.72 25.59 -27.39
C GLU A 526 -9.67 24.61 -26.69
N ALA A 527 -10.33 23.73 -27.43
CA ALA A 527 -11.19 22.69 -26.85
C ALA A 527 -10.43 21.79 -25.88
N ASN A 528 -9.20 21.39 -26.25
CA ASN A 528 -8.34 20.59 -25.39
C ASN A 528 -7.94 21.31 -24.09
N SER A 529 -7.93 22.65 -24.11
CA SER A 529 -7.62 23.49 -22.95
C SER A 529 -8.85 23.79 -22.08
N LEU A 530 -10.04 23.91 -22.69
CA LEU A 530 -11.28 24.29 -22.01
C LEU A 530 -12.05 23.11 -21.41
N LEU A 531 -12.12 21.98 -22.11
CA LEU A 531 -12.88 20.80 -21.68
C LEU A 531 -12.43 20.35 -20.29
N THR A 532 -13.38 20.16 -19.39
CA THR A 532 -13.09 19.87 -17.98
C THR A 532 -12.60 18.44 -17.77
N HIS A 533 -13.06 17.49 -18.57
CA HIS A 533 -12.72 16.08 -18.42
C HIS A 533 -11.87 15.56 -19.58
N ASP A 534 -10.86 14.75 -19.26
CA ASP A 534 -9.92 14.24 -20.26
C ASP A 534 -10.56 13.24 -21.24
N ASP A 535 -11.59 12.50 -20.82
CA ASP A 535 -12.37 11.61 -21.70
C ASP A 535 -13.11 12.39 -22.79
N ASP A 536 -13.67 13.57 -22.46
CA ASP A 536 -14.31 14.43 -23.46
C ASP A 536 -13.26 15.02 -24.43
N LYS A 537 -12.03 15.29 -23.98
CA LYS A 537 -10.93 15.75 -24.86
C LYS A 537 -10.53 14.66 -25.86
N ASP A 538 -10.42 13.42 -25.41
CA ASP A 538 -10.12 12.27 -26.26
C ASP A 538 -11.20 12.07 -27.34
N LEU A 539 -12.48 12.21 -26.97
CA LEU A 539 -13.61 12.14 -27.92
C LEU A 539 -13.51 13.20 -29.02
N VAL A 540 -13.21 14.45 -28.66
CA VAL A 540 -13.05 15.53 -29.64
C VAL A 540 -11.86 15.28 -30.55
N ARG A 541 -10.70 14.90 -30.00
CA ARG A 541 -9.51 14.57 -30.82
C ARG A 541 -9.83 13.45 -31.79
N LYS A 542 -10.50 12.39 -31.34
CA LYS A 542 -10.87 11.26 -32.20
C LYS A 542 -11.85 11.65 -33.30
N ALA A 543 -12.85 12.47 -32.98
CA ALA A 543 -13.79 12.99 -33.97
C ALA A 543 -13.08 13.82 -35.06
N PHE A 544 -12.08 14.63 -34.69
CA PHE A 544 -11.27 15.39 -35.65
C PHE A 544 -10.39 14.50 -36.53
N GLU A 545 -9.81 13.43 -35.99
CA GLU A 545 -9.11 12.42 -36.80
C GLU A 545 -10.03 11.81 -37.87
N LEU A 546 -11.27 11.51 -37.50
CA LEU A 546 -12.27 10.94 -38.42
C LEU A 546 -12.81 11.96 -39.43
N PHE A 547 -12.82 13.24 -39.10
CA PHE A 547 -13.27 14.34 -39.97
C PHE A 547 -12.26 14.71 -41.05
N ILE A 548 -10.95 14.54 -40.80
CA ILE A 548 -9.88 14.95 -41.72
C ILE A 548 -9.75 14.01 -42.94
N HIS A 549 -10.38 12.84 -42.91
CA HIS A 549 -10.32 11.79 -43.92
C HIS A 549 -11.70 11.50 -44.52
#